data_AF-E9HZ64-F1
#
_entry.id   AF-E9HZ64-F1
#
_cell.length_a   1.000
_cell.length_b   1.000
_cell.length_c   1.000
_cell.angle_alpha   90.00
_cell.angle_beta   90.00
_cell.angle_gamma   90.00
#
_symmetry.space_group_name_H-M   'P 1'
#
loop_
_entity.id
_entity.type
_entity.pdbx_description
1 polymer ?
#
loop_
_entity_poly.entity_id
_entity_poly.type
_entity_poly.pdbx_seq_one_letter_code
_entity_poly.pdbx_strand_id
1 'polypeptide(L)'
;MKSMKPQLEAKGHKFPRGLTDVIPVCSPLWNKLSPEEKASYHQKAKDGGGTTFIKEERCDTRGVPLNWKEREEQKKISEKDHLLQKVEDMISYFATQGTLENHYFYLAHFNIAVTTSEGEYPPCEIAIVKFSLLDGIAKCYHDFVEPGQIRLGYAHEAKLHSENTHNIPTFGFKLANSDYVNITNNIKEMLKQPDGGIAPLFVVDEDNAKAIYIVD
;
A
#
# COMPACT_ATOMS: atom_id res chain seq x y z
N MET A 1 -13.38 -44.33 5.81
CA MET A 1 -14.77 -43.97 5.43
C MET A 1 -14.92 -43.68 3.93
N LYS A 2 -14.14 -42.78 3.33
CA LYS A 2 -14.20 -42.48 1.87
C LYS A 2 -13.98 -43.71 0.96
N SER A 3 -13.12 -44.64 1.34
CA SER A 3 -12.88 -45.90 0.60
C SER A 3 -13.97 -46.96 0.79
N MET A 4 -14.69 -46.93 1.92
CA MET A 4 -15.70 -47.94 2.27
C MET A 4 -17.10 -47.57 1.76
N LYS A 5 -17.36 -46.28 1.55
CA LYS A 5 -18.64 -45.77 1.03
C LYS A 5 -19.05 -46.42 -0.31
N PRO A 6 -18.18 -46.48 -1.35
CA PRO A 6 -18.55 -47.09 -2.65
C PRO A 6 -18.86 -48.59 -2.53
N GLN A 7 -18.15 -49.29 -1.63
CA GLN A 7 -18.38 -50.72 -1.39
C GLN A 7 -19.70 -50.98 -0.67
N LEU A 8 -20.12 -50.07 0.21
CA LEU A 8 -21.42 -50.15 0.90
C LEU A 8 -22.57 -49.75 -0.03
N GLU A 9 -22.38 -48.77 -0.91
CA GLU A 9 -23.34 -48.41 -1.96
C GLU A 9 -23.53 -49.54 -2.98
N ALA A 10 -22.46 -50.23 -3.38
CA ALA A 10 -22.53 -51.43 -4.21
C ALA A 10 -23.28 -52.59 -3.53
N LYS A 11 -23.27 -52.64 -2.20
CA LYS A 11 -24.06 -53.59 -1.39
C LYS A 11 -25.51 -53.10 -1.14
N GLY A 12 -25.92 -51.98 -1.74
CA GLY A 12 -27.28 -51.47 -1.71
C GLY A 12 -27.58 -50.44 -0.61
N HIS A 13 -26.59 -50.02 0.19
CA HIS A 13 -26.80 -48.95 1.17
C HIS A 13 -26.93 -47.58 0.48
N LYS A 14 -27.89 -46.78 0.89
CA LYS A 14 -28.08 -45.40 0.40
C LYS A 14 -27.75 -44.41 1.51
N PHE A 15 -26.96 -43.38 1.18
CA PHE A 15 -26.52 -42.34 2.12
C PHE A 15 -27.00 -40.96 1.66
N PRO A 16 -28.30 -40.63 1.86
CA PRO A 16 -28.91 -39.42 1.31
C PRO A 16 -28.35 -38.12 1.92
N ARG A 17 -27.88 -38.12 3.17
CA ARG A 17 -27.23 -36.97 3.82
C ARG A 17 -25.70 -37.03 3.75
N GLY A 18 -25.17 -37.81 2.82
CA GLY A 18 -23.74 -37.88 2.55
C GLY A 18 -22.93 -38.52 3.69
N LEU A 19 -21.82 -37.90 4.07
CA LEU A 19 -20.85 -38.51 5.00
C LEU A 19 -21.41 -38.75 6.40
N THR A 20 -22.38 -37.94 6.83
CA THR A 20 -23.02 -38.01 8.14
C THR A 20 -23.74 -39.34 8.36
N ASP A 21 -24.37 -39.88 7.32
CA ASP A 21 -25.07 -41.18 7.37
C ASP A 21 -24.08 -42.36 7.26
N VAL A 22 -22.88 -42.12 6.72
CA VAL A 22 -21.83 -43.13 6.53
C VAL A 22 -21.08 -43.42 7.83
N ILE A 23 -20.94 -42.42 8.70
CA ILE A 23 -20.22 -42.52 9.98
C ILE A 23 -20.77 -43.65 10.87
N PRO A 24 -22.08 -43.71 11.22
CA PRO A 24 -22.59 -44.75 12.12
C PRO A 24 -22.46 -46.17 11.54
N VAL A 25 -22.41 -46.32 10.21
CA VAL A 25 -22.24 -47.62 9.55
C VAL A 25 -20.75 -48.03 9.46
N CYS A 26 -19.87 -47.07 9.19
CA CYS A 26 -18.44 -47.33 9.06
C CYS A 26 -17.71 -47.46 10.40
N SER A 27 -18.15 -46.77 11.46
CA SER A 27 -17.48 -46.76 12.76
C SER A 27 -17.36 -48.16 13.40
N PRO A 28 -18.41 -49.01 13.42
CA PRO A 28 -18.31 -50.38 13.91
C PRO A 28 -17.39 -51.25 13.06
N LEU A 29 -17.39 -51.05 11.73
CA LEU A 29 -16.52 -51.78 10.80
C LEU A 29 -15.05 -51.39 10.99
N TRP A 30 -14.78 -50.10 11.20
CA TRP A 30 -13.45 -49.60 11.50
C TRP A 30 -12.90 -50.16 12.82
N ASN A 31 -13.75 -50.24 13.85
CA ASN A 31 -13.32 -50.75 15.15
C ASN A 31 -12.93 -52.24 15.10
N LYS A 32 -13.54 -53.02 14.20
CA LYS A 32 -13.22 -54.44 13.99
C LYS A 32 -11.93 -54.70 13.19
N LEU A 33 -11.37 -53.70 12.50
CA LEU A 33 -10.13 -53.85 11.74
C LEU A 33 -8.93 -54.04 12.67
N SER A 34 -7.96 -54.85 12.22
CA SER A 34 -6.72 -55.09 12.94
C SER A 34 -5.82 -53.83 12.96
N PRO A 35 -4.86 -53.73 13.88
CA PRO A 35 -3.91 -52.62 13.91
C PRO A 35 -3.11 -52.45 12.61
N GLU A 36 -2.77 -53.57 11.94
CA GLU A 36 -2.02 -53.58 10.67
C GLU A 36 -2.87 -53.04 9.52
N GLU A 37 -4.15 -53.41 9.46
CA GLU A 37 -5.08 -52.89 8.46
C GLU A 37 -5.34 -51.38 8.67
N LYS A 38 -5.47 -50.95 9.92
CA LYS A 38 -5.56 -49.52 10.28
C LYS A 38 -4.30 -48.76 9.89
N ALA A 39 -3.11 -49.36 10.03
CA ALA A 39 -1.85 -48.73 9.68
C ALA A 39 -1.77 -48.36 8.20
N SER A 40 -2.30 -49.20 7.28
CA SER A 40 -2.39 -48.86 5.85
C SER A 40 -3.25 -47.61 5.60
N TYR A 41 -4.34 -47.45 6.34
CA TYR A 41 -5.18 -46.25 6.26
C TYR A 41 -4.53 -45.02 6.87
N HIS A 42 -3.77 -45.18 7.97
CA HIS A 42 -2.98 -44.09 8.55
C HIS A 42 -1.83 -43.65 7.63
N GLN A 43 -1.15 -44.60 6.96
CA GLN A 43 -0.19 -44.29 5.90
C GLN A 43 -0.87 -43.57 4.74
N LYS A 44 -1.99 -44.08 4.23
CA LYS A 44 -2.76 -43.38 3.17
C LYS A 44 -3.31 -42.02 3.61
N ALA A 45 -3.53 -41.77 4.89
CA ALA A 45 -3.90 -40.45 5.41
C ALA A 45 -2.68 -39.52 5.51
N LYS A 46 -1.50 -40.06 5.81
CA LYS A 46 -0.23 -39.35 5.84
C LYS A 46 0.28 -39.02 4.43
N ASP A 47 0.16 -39.97 3.50
CA ASP A 47 0.55 -39.86 2.09
C ASP A 47 -0.54 -39.14 1.27
N GLY A 48 -1.81 -39.26 1.66
CA GLY A 48 -2.96 -38.58 1.06
C GLY A 48 -3.09 -37.10 1.44
N GLY A 49 -2.15 -36.57 2.23
CA GLY A 49 -1.88 -35.12 2.26
C GLY A 49 -1.25 -34.61 0.96
N GLY A 50 -0.85 -35.51 0.04
CA GLY A 50 -0.12 -35.22 -1.19
C GLY A 50 -0.88 -35.39 -2.51
N THR A 51 -2.21 -35.57 -2.51
CA THR A 51 -3.00 -35.52 -3.75
C THR A 51 -3.70 -34.18 -3.89
N THR A 52 -3.10 -33.30 -4.68
CA THR A 52 -3.76 -32.25 -5.47
C THR A 52 -4.77 -31.38 -4.72
N PHE A 53 -4.48 -31.03 -3.48
CA PHE A 53 -4.91 -29.72 -3.02
C PHE A 53 -3.99 -28.75 -3.74
N ILE A 54 -4.52 -28.02 -4.73
CA ILE A 54 -4.10 -26.62 -4.88
C ILE A 54 -4.06 -26.12 -3.44
N LYS A 55 -2.89 -25.76 -2.93
CA LYS A 55 -2.78 -25.06 -1.64
C LYS A 55 -3.81 -23.94 -1.79
N GLU A 56 -4.99 -24.09 -1.19
CA GLU A 56 -6.01 -23.05 -1.25
C GLU A 56 -5.37 -21.91 -0.49
N GLU A 57 -4.67 -21.06 -1.23
CA GLU A 57 -4.01 -19.91 -0.70
C GLU A 57 -5.12 -19.13 -0.03
N ARG A 58 -5.01 -18.92 1.28
CA ARG A 58 -6.10 -18.31 2.04
C ARG A 58 -6.32 -16.95 1.40
N CYS A 59 -7.51 -16.75 0.82
CA CYS A 59 -7.87 -15.51 0.16
C CYS A 59 -8.83 -14.71 1.05
N ASP A 60 -8.87 -13.40 0.85
CA ASP A 60 -9.90 -12.55 1.42
C ASP A 60 -11.26 -12.74 0.73
N THR A 61 -12.29 -12.03 1.19
CA THR A 61 -13.64 -12.05 0.60
C THR A 61 -13.70 -11.53 -0.84
N ARG A 62 -12.61 -10.93 -1.35
CA ARG A 62 -12.46 -10.44 -2.73
C ARG A 62 -11.59 -11.39 -3.57
N GLY A 63 -11.18 -12.53 -3.03
CA GLY A 63 -10.37 -13.53 -3.74
C GLY A 63 -8.87 -13.22 -3.78
N VAL A 64 -8.39 -12.24 -3.00
CA VAL A 64 -6.97 -11.84 -2.97
C VAL A 64 -6.20 -12.71 -1.98
N PRO A 65 -5.09 -13.36 -2.39
CA PRO A 65 -4.26 -14.16 -1.47
C PRO A 65 -3.73 -13.36 -0.29
N LEU A 66 -3.89 -13.87 0.94
CA LEU A 66 -3.41 -13.24 2.16
C LEU A 66 -1.88 -13.13 2.19
N ASN A 67 -1.15 -14.16 1.71
CA ASN A 67 0.31 -14.11 1.60
C ASN A 67 0.80 -12.96 0.71
N TRP A 68 0.04 -12.60 -0.32
CA TRP A 68 0.36 -11.47 -1.18
C TRP A 68 0.20 -10.16 -0.40
N LYS A 69 -0.89 -10.00 0.36
CA LYS A 69 -1.09 -8.82 1.21
C LYS A 69 0.00 -8.67 2.27
N GLU A 70 0.36 -9.76 2.94
CA GLU A 70 1.43 -9.76 3.95
C GLU A 70 2.78 -9.35 3.33
N ARG A 71 3.10 -9.84 2.13
CA ARG A 71 4.32 -9.42 1.41
C ARG A 71 4.29 -7.94 1.00
N GLU A 72 3.16 -7.46 0.50
CA GLU A 72 3.00 -6.05 0.13
C GLU A 72 3.14 -5.14 1.37
N GLU A 73 2.59 -5.54 2.50
CA GLU A 73 2.74 -4.82 3.77
C GLU A 73 4.18 -4.84 4.27
N GLN A 74 4.85 -6.00 4.27
CA GLN A 74 6.27 -6.11 4.62
C GLN A 74 7.16 -5.28 3.70
N LYS A 75 6.84 -5.24 2.40
CA LYS A 75 7.56 -4.42 1.43
C LYS A 75 7.44 -2.93 1.77
N LYS A 76 6.21 -2.45 2.07
CA LYS A 76 5.98 -1.06 2.49
C LYS A 76 6.74 -0.70 3.77
N ILE A 77 6.75 -1.60 4.76
CA ILE A 77 7.50 -1.40 6.01
C ILE A 77 9.00 -1.31 5.71
N SER A 78 9.53 -2.26 4.94
CA SER A 78 10.96 -2.27 4.57
C SER A 78 11.37 -1.05 3.76
N GLU A 79 10.51 -0.55 2.86
CA GLU A 79 10.77 0.67 2.08
C GLU A 79 10.82 1.90 2.99
N LYS A 80 9.91 1.99 3.97
CA LYS A 80 9.87 3.05 4.97
C LYS A 80 11.12 3.03 5.86
N ASP A 81 11.49 1.85 6.37
CA ASP A 81 12.68 1.67 7.21
C ASP A 81 13.96 2.09 6.47
N HIS A 82 14.07 1.69 5.21
CA HIS A 82 15.20 2.07 4.36
C HIS A 82 15.26 3.58 4.08
N LEU A 83 14.11 4.24 3.94
CA LEU A 83 14.05 5.70 3.79
C LEU A 83 14.47 6.42 5.08
N LEU A 84 14.02 5.94 6.24
CA LEU A 84 14.44 6.50 7.53
C LEU A 84 15.94 6.31 7.76
N GLN A 85 16.50 5.14 7.44
CA GLN A 85 17.94 4.91 7.55
C GLN A 85 18.75 5.89 6.70
N LYS A 86 18.32 6.19 5.47
CA LYS A 86 18.96 7.20 4.63
C LYS A 86 18.97 8.59 5.27
N VAL A 87 17.89 8.96 5.95
CA VAL A 87 17.80 10.24 6.66
C VAL A 87 18.74 10.24 7.87
N GLU A 88 18.80 9.15 8.63
CA GLU A 88 19.74 9.01 9.75
C GLU A 88 21.20 9.08 9.31
N ASP A 89 21.55 8.42 8.21
CA ASP A 89 22.89 8.43 7.63
C ASP A 89 23.26 9.84 7.16
N MET A 90 22.32 10.55 6.53
CA MET A 90 22.48 11.94 6.10
C MET A 90 22.72 12.88 7.29
N ILE A 91 21.90 12.79 8.34
CA ILE A 91 22.06 13.61 9.54
C ILE A 91 23.39 13.31 10.23
N SER A 92 23.74 12.02 10.36
CA SER A 92 25.00 11.58 10.95
C SER A 92 26.20 12.11 10.16
N TYR A 93 26.14 12.07 8.82
CA TYR A 93 27.16 12.65 7.97
C TYR A 93 27.35 14.15 8.25
N PHE A 94 26.29 14.95 8.24
CA PHE A 94 26.42 16.39 8.52
C PHE A 94 26.85 16.70 9.96
N ALA A 95 26.42 15.90 10.93
CA ALA A 95 26.84 16.01 12.32
C ALA A 95 28.34 15.73 12.48
N THR A 96 28.87 14.69 11.85
CA THR A 96 30.31 14.37 11.90
C THR A 96 31.18 15.45 11.24
N GLN A 97 30.65 16.12 10.21
CA GLN A 97 31.32 17.26 9.57
C GLN A 97 31.13 18.59 10.32
N GLY A 98 30.29 18.62 11.36
CA GLY A 98 29.95 19.86 12.08
C GLY A 98 29.20 20.89 11.23
N THR A 99 28.54 20.47 10.15
CA THR A 99 27.85 21.36 9.20
C THR A 99 26.32 21.29 9.29
N LEU A 100 25.80 20.48 10.22
CA LEU A 100 24.35 20.25 10.38
C LEU A 100 23.56 21.55 10.58
N GLU A 101 24.08 22.50 11.36
CA GLU A 101 23.38 23.76 11.64
C GLU A 101 23.23 24.64 10.39
N ASN A 102 24.23 24.60 9.51
CA ASN A 102 24.30 25.38 8.27
C ASN A 102 23.69 24.64 7.08
N HIS A 103 23.32 23.37 7.23
CA HIS A 103 22.73 22.60 6.16
C HIS A 103 21.29 23.04 5.90
N TYR A 104 20.94 23.21 4.63
CA TYR A 104 19.59 23.58 4.23
C TYR A 104 18.77 22.36 3.85
N PHE A 105 17.68 22.15 4.60
CA PHE A 105 16.62 21.20 4.33
C PHE A 105 15.50 21.88 3.53
N TYR A 106 14.77 21.10 2.74
CA TYR A 106 13.67 21.58 1.92
C TYR A 106 12.39 20.87 2.36
N LEU A 107 11.48 21.62 2.98
CA LEU A 107 10.20 21.10 3.46
C LEU A 107 9.11 21.46 2.45
N ALA A 108 8.18 20.55 2.16
CA ALA A 108 7.07 20.83 1.27
C ALA A 108 5.71 20.42 1.85
N HIS A 109 4.68 21.12 1.38
CA HIS A 109 3.29 20.78 1.61
C HIS A 109 2.46 21.11 0.37
N PHE A 110 1.40 20.33 0.16
CA PHE A 110 0.57 20.37 -1.03
C PHE A 110 -0.90 20.34 -0.65
N ASN A 111 -1.68 21.29 -1.16
CA ASN A 111 -3.14 21.14 -1.19
C ASN A 111 -3.56 20.58 -2.54
N ILE A 112 -4.54 19.69 -2.51
CA ILE A 112 -5.03 18.95 -3.67
C ILE A 112 -6.51 19.19 -3.84
N ALA A 113 -7.04 19.06 -5.06
CA ALA A 113 -8.47 19.19 -5.29
C ALA A 113 -9.25 18.04 -4.67
N VAL A 114 -8.78 16.80 -4.88
CA VAL A 114 -9.44 15.56 -4.45
C VAL A 114 -8.46 14.39 -4.53
N THR A 115 -8.66 13.36 -3.70
CA THR A 115 -8.00 12.06 -3.88
C THR A 115 -8.91 11.14 -4.68
N THR A 116 -8.46 10.66 -5.84
CA THR A 116 -9.24 9.73 -6.66
C THR A 116 -8.96 8.27 -6.30
N SER A 117 -9.87 7.37 -6.66
CA SER A 117 -9.69 5.92 -6.42
C SER A 117 -8.59 5.32 -7.29
N GLU A 118 -8.26 6.02 -8.37
CA GLU A 118 -7.19 5.76 -9.32
C GLU A 118 -5.81 6.20 -8.82
N GLY A 119 -5.74 6.89 -7.68
CA GLY A 119 -4.49 7.38 -7.11
C GLY A 119 -4.00 8.70 -7.73
N GLU A 120 -4.92 9.55 -8.20
CA GLU A 120 -4.60 10.90 -8.70
C GLU A 120 -4.75 11.93 -7.60
N TYR A 121 -3.86 12.92 -7.61
CA TYR A 121 -3.81 14.01 -6.63
C TYR A 121 -3.65 15.36 -7.35
N PRO A 122 -4.70 15.89 -8.02
CA PRO A 122 -4.59 17.13 -8.77
C PRO A 122 -4.19 18.29 -7.84
N PRO A 123 -3.05 18.97 -8.06
CA PRO A 123 -2.54 19.99 -7.16
C PRO A 123 -3.33 21.29 -7.26
N CYS A 124 -3.68 21.88 -6.12
CA CYS A 124 -4.28 23.22 -6.01
C CYS A 124 -3.30 24.26 -5.46
N GLU A 125 -2.33 23.83 -4.67
CA GLU A 125 -1.34 24.70 -4.05
C GLU A 125 -0.05 23.93 -3.77
N ILE A 126 1.08 24.59 -3.97
CA ILE A 126 2.40 24.06 -3.66
C ILE A 126 3.10 25.08 -2.74
N ALA A 127 3.65 24.60 -1.64
CA ALA A 127 4.54 25.38 -0.78
C ALA A 127 5.82 24.59 -0.51
N ILE A 128 6.98 25.20 -0.78
CA ILE A 128 8.30 24.63 -0.50
C ILE A 128 9.13 25.66 0.28
N VAL A 129 9.69 25.24 1.40
CA VAL A 129 10.48 26.10 2.29
C VAL A 129 11.90 25.56 2.41
N LYS A 130 12.88 26.43 2.19
CA LYS A 130 14.29 26.19 2.48
C LYS A 130 14.57 26.62 3.92
N PHE A 131 15.02 25.68 4.74
CA PHE A 131 15.18 25.84 6.17
C PHE A 131 16.55 25.32 6.64
N SER A 132 17.24 26.04 7.52
CA SER A 132 18.41 25.55 8.27
C SER A 132 18.21 25.78 9.77
N LEU A 133 18.98 25.10 10.61
CA LEU A 133 18.88 25.30 12.06
C LEU A 133 19.46 26.65 12.48
N LEU A 134 20.48 27.15 11.75
CA LEU A 134 21.10 28.44 12.03
C LEU A 134 20.23 29.62 11.57
N ASP A 135 19.77 29.61 10.30
CA ASP A 135 19.07 30.76 9.70
C ASP A 135 17.54 30.69 9.88
N GLY A 136 17.03 29.52 10.29
CA GLY A 136 15.60 29.26 10.22
C GLY A 136 15.12 29.19 8.78
N ILE A 137 14.02 29.89 8.46
CA ILE A 137 13.45 29.92 7.11
C ILE A 137 14.24 30.90 6.23
N ALA A 138 15.00 30.38 5.28
CA ALA A 138 15.86 31.16 4.40
C ALA A 138 15.17 31.58 3.08
N LYS A 139 14.27 30.74 2.54
CA LYS A 139 13.54 31.02 1.31
C LYS A 139 12.23 30.24 1.26
N CYS A 140 11.19 30.82 0.67
CA CYS A 140 9.92 30.17 0.42
C CYS A 140 9.58 30.26 -1.07
N TYR A 141 9.11 29.16 -1.62
CA TYR A 141 8.41 29.09 -2.89
C TYR A 141 6.94 28.72 -2.59
N HIS A 142 6.02 29.47 -3.15
CA HIS A 142 4.58 29.27 -2.97
C HIS A 142 3.87 29.61 -4.28
N ASP A 143 2.97 28.74 -4.71
CA ASP A 143 2.13 29.00 -5.86
C ASP A 143 0.78 28.28 -5.75
N PHE A 144 -0.27 28.90 -6.26
CA PHE A 144 -1.54 28.23 -6.48
C PHE A 144 -1.52 27.61 -7.86
N VAL A 145 -1.85 26.33 -7.96
CA VAL A 145 -1.74 25.58 -9.22
C VAL A 145 -3.12 25.27 -9.74
N GLU A 146 -3.32 25.42 -11.05
CA GLU A 146 -4.58 25.03 -11.69
C GLU A 146 -4.64 23.50 -11.74
N PRO A 147 -5.55 22.82 -11.00
CA PRO A 147 -5.58 21.36 -10.90
C PRO A 147 -5.90 20.67 -12.24
N GLY A 148 -6.27 21.43 -13.27
CA GLY A 148 -6.63 20.91 -14.57
C GLY A 148 -8.00 20.23 -14.55
N GLN A 149 -8.20 19.28 -15.45
CA GLN A 149 -9.48 18.60 -15.55
C GLN A 149 -9.61 17.51 -14.48
N ILE A 150 -10.45 17.77 -13.47
CA ILE A 150 -10.81 16.76 -12.48
C ILE A 150 -11.59 15.62 -13.16
N ARG A 151 -11.25 14.38 -12.82
CA ARG A 151 -11.90 13.17 -13.30
C ARG A 151 -13.42 13.22 -13.08
N LEU A 152 -14.16 12.74 -14.08
CA LEU A 152 -15.62 12.69 -14.03
C LEU A 152 -16.08 11.82 -12.84
N GLY A 153 -17.05 12.33 -12.08
CA GLY A 153 -17.58 11.68 -10.87
C GLY A 153 -17.08 12.29 -9.56
N TYR A 154 -15.93 12.97 -9.57
CA TYR A 154 -15.29 13.52 -8.38
C TYR A 154 -15.66 14.98 -8.06
N ALA A 155 -16.52 15.61 -8.84
CA ALA A 155 -16.83 17.04 -8.70
C ALA A 155 -17.39 17.42 -7.32
N HIS A 156 -18.29 16.59 -6.77
CA HIS A 156 -18.87 16.81 -5.44
C HIS A 156 -17.83 16.62 -4.33
N GLU A 157 -17.03 15.55 -4.43
CA GLU A 157 -15.98 15.23 -3.46
C GLU A 157 -14.89 16.28 -3.44
N ALA A 158 -14.48 16.79 -4.60
CA ALA A 158 -13.52 17.87 -4.70
C ALA A 158 -14.03 19.16 -4.05
N LYS A 159 -15.30 19.50 -4.28
CA LYS A 159 -15.93 20.67 -3.63
C LYS A 159 -15.97 20.49 -2.11
N LEU A 160 -16.42 19.32 -1.63
CA LEU A 160 -16.51 19.01 -0.21
C LEU A 160 -15.12 18.99 0.45
N HIS A 161 -14.10 18.46 -0.23
CA HIS A 161 -12.73 18.48 0.25
C HIS A 161 -12.25 19.91 0.44
N SER A 162 -12.37 20.74 -0.61
CA SER A 162 -12.01 22.15 -0.56
C SER A 162 -12.67 22.89 0.61
N GLU A 163 -13.99 22.76 0.78
CA GLU A 163 -14.73 23.45 1.85
C GLU A 163 -14.30 23.02 3.26
N ASN A 164 -13.83 21.78 3.42
CA ASN A 164 -13.42 21.23 4.72
C ASN A 164 -11.95 21.45 5.05
N THR A 165 -11.08 21.72 4.06
CA THR A 165 -9.63 21.78 4.25
C THR A 165 -9.07 23.17 3.94
N HIS A 166 -8.83 23.48 2.66
CA HIS A 166 -8.00 24.61 2.23
C HIS A 166 -8.81 25.79 1.67
N ASN A 167 -10.12 25.61 1.41
CA ASN A 167 -11.01 26.62 0.84
C ASN A 167 -10.55 27.21 -0.51
N ILE A 168 -9.89 26.38 -1.33
CA ILE A 168 -9.41 26.80 -2.67
C ILE A 168 -10.43 26.30 -3.71
N PRO A 169 -11.05 27.19 -4.49
CA PRO A 169 -12.01 26.78 -5.51
C PRO A 169 -11.41 25.77 -6.48
N THR A 170 -12.13 24.66 -6.70
CA THR A 170 -11.69 23.57 -7.58
C THR A 170 -11.76 23.91 -9.06
N PHE A 171 -12.47 24.99 -9.42
CA PHE A 171 -12.62 25.46 -10.79
C PHE A 171 -12.61 26.99 -10.85
N GLY A 172 -11.95 27.54 -11.87
CA GLY A 172 -12.00 28.97 -12.19
C GLY A 172 -11.33 29.85 -11.13
N PHE A 173 -10.33 29.33 -10.43
CA PHE A 173 -9.60 30.09 -9.43
C PHE A 173 -8.63 31.06 -10.11
N LYS A 174 -8.91 32.36 -10.01
CA LYS A 174 -8.17 33.40 -10.77
C LYS A 174 -6.68 33.50 -10.43
N LEU A 175 -6.28 33.05 -9.24
CA LEU A 175 -4.88 33.08 -8.80
C LEU A 175 -4.14 31.80 -9.19
N ALA A 176 -4.83 30.80 -9.73
CA ALA A 176 -4.22 29.56 -10.15
C ALA A 176 -3.31 29.79 -11.36
N ASN A 177 -2.07 29.32 -11.24
CA ASN A 177 -1.10 29.29 -12.30
C ASN A 177 -1.26 27.99 -13.11
N SER A 178 -1.48 28.14 -14.42
CA SER A 178 -1.58 27.03 -15.37
C SER A 178 -0.29 26.75 -16.13
N ASP A 179 0.78 27.53 -15.91
CA ASP A 179 2.09 27.34 -16.54
C ASP A 179 2.93 26.35 -15.72
N TYR A 180 2.63 25.07 -15.93
CA TYR A 180 3.33 23.94 -15.31
C TYR A 180 4.84 23.95 -15.63
N VAL A 181 5.25 24.43 -16.80
CA VAL A 181 6.68 24.49 -17.17
C VAL A 181 7.40 25.48 -16.26
N ASN A 182 6.81 26.67 -16.06
CA ASN A 182 7.36 27.66 -15.14
C ASN A 182 7.38 27.15 -13.68
N ILE A 183 6.29 26.53 -13.22
CA ILE A 183 6.20 25.94 -11.86
C ILE A 183 7.32 24.91 -11.66
N THR A 184 7.47 23.95 -12.57
CA THR A 184 8.51 22.93 -12.48
C THR A 184 9.91 23.53 -12.51
N ASN A 185 10.15 24.56 -13.33
CA ASN A 185 11.45 25.24 -13.38
C ASN A 185 11.75 25.95 -12.06
N ASN A 186 10.78 26.65 -11.46
CA ASN A 186 10.95 27.32 -10.16
C ASN A 186 11.25 26.32 -9.04
N ILE A 187 10.57 25.16 -9.02
CA ILE A 187 10.84 24.08 -8.07
C ILE A 187 12.26 23.53 -8.27
N LYS A 188 12.67 23.26 -9.52
CA LYS A 188 14.02 22.77 -9.82
C LYS A 188 15.10 23.77 -9.41
N GLU A 189 14.89 25.06 -9.67
CA GLU A 189 15.80 26.12 -9.23
C GLU A 189 15.88 26.23 -7.70
N MET A 190 14.75 26.04 -7.01
CA MET A 190 14.69 26.03 -5.54
C MET A 190 15.50 24.86 -4.95
N LEU A 191 15.41 23.67 -5.55
CA LEU A 191 16.03 22.45 -5.04
C LEU A 191 17.46 22.21 -5.55
N LYS A 192 17.94 23.01 -6.51
CA LYS A 192 19.26 22.83 -7.10
C LYS A 192 20.36 23.02 -6.06
N GLN A 193 21.24 22.02 -5.95
CA GLN A 193 22.41 22.07 -5.09
C GLN A 193 23.67 22.55 -5.83
N PRO A 194 24.69 23.05 -5.10
CA PRO A 194 25.93 23.55 -5.71
C PRO A 194 26.70 22.52 -6.54
N ASP A 195 26.58 21.25 -6.20
CA ASP A 195 27.18 20.10 -6.90
C ASP A 195 26.41 19.70 -8.17
N GLY A 196 25.31 20.38 -8.49
CA GLY A 196 24.43 20.07 -9.60
C GLY A 196 23.37 19.01 -9.28
N GLY A 197 23.36 18.47 -8.06
CA GLY A 197 22.32 17.57 -7.55
C GLY A 197 21.00 18.29 -7.27
N ILE A 198 19.97 17.50 -6.97
CA ILE A 198 18.66 17.98 -6.49
C ILE A 198 18.55 17.61 -5.01
N ALA A 199 18.19 18.59 -4.18
CA ALA A 199 18.02 18.38 -2.76
C ALA A 199 16.80 17.48 -2.47
N PRO A 200 16.88 16.61 -1.45
CA PRO A 200 15.74 15.83 -1.00
C PRO A 200 14.64 16.76 -0.48
N LEU A 201 13.40 16.42 -0.81
CA LEU A 201 12.20 17.10 -0.33
C LEU A 201 11.61 16.31 0.84
N PHE A 202 11.39 16.99 1.96
CA PHE A 202 10.81 16.41 3.15
C PHE A 202 9.35 16.82 3.25
N VAL A 203 8.48 15.84 3.41
CA VAL A 203 7.03 16.01 3.57
C VAL A 203 6.55 15.20 4.76
N VAL A 204 5.36 15.50 5.25
CA VAL A 204 4.69 14.62 6.22
C VAL A 204 4.37 13.28 5.56
N ASP A 205 4.44 12.18 6.33
CA ASP A 205 4.28 10.80 5.83
C ASP A 205 2.97 10.61 5.06
N GLU A 206 1.90 11.25 5.53
CA GLU A 206 0.55 11.25 4.94
C GLU A 206 0.49 11.91 3.55
N ASP A 207 1.40 12.85 3.27
CA ASP A 207 1.49 13.58 2.01
C ASP A 207 2.48 12.95 1.03
N ASN A 208 3.19 11.89 1.41
CA ASN A 208 4.23 11.28 0.57
C ASN A 208 3.68 10.83 -0.80
N ALA A 209 2.51 10.17 -0.82
CA ALA A 209 1.88 9.77 -2.07
C ALA A 209 1.50 10.96 -2.97
N LYS A 210 1.05 12.07 -2.36
CA LYS A 210 0.73 13.32 -3.07
C LYS A 210 1.98 13.93 -3.65
N ALA A 211 3.04 14.01 -2.85
CA ALA A 211 4.31 14.59 -3.25
C ALA A 211 4.93 13.84 -4.43
N ILE A 212 4.89 12.49 -4.42
CA ILE A 212 5.35 11.67 -5.54
C ILE A 212 4.52 11.99 -6.79
N TYR A 213 3.19 11.98 -6.71
CA TYR A 213 2.34 12.28 -7.86
C TYR A 213 2.54 13.69 -8.45
N ILE A 214 2.78 14.69 -7.61
CA ILE A 214 2.87 16.09 -8.03
C ILE A 214 4.26 16.43 -8.61
N VAL A 215 5.32 15.77 -8.13
CA VAL A 215 6.71 16.11 -8.48
C VAL A 215 7.28 15.22 -9.59
N ASP A 216 6.74 14.01 -9.78
CA ASP A 216 7.12 13.06 -10.86
C ASP A 216 6.56 13.48 -12.23
#